data_AF-A0A1N6CT66-F1
#
_entry.id   AF-A0A1N6CT66-F1
#
_cell.length_a   1.000
_cell.length_b   1.000
_cell.length_c   1.000
_cell.angle_alpha   90.00
_cell.angle_beta   90.00
_cell.angle_gamma   90.00
#
_symmetry.space_group_name_H-M   'P 1'
#
loop_
_entity.id
_entity.type
_entity.pdbx_description
1 polymer ?
#
loop_
_entity_poly.entity_id
_entity_poly.type
_entity_poly.pdbx_seq_one_letter_code
_entity_poly.pdbx_strand_id
1 'polypeptide(L)'
;MTCAYSPEAALSSAERCVLGTLNQAWPSAATMTPDVIRSCETGEDQTAFVDMVQNLSDNGMILYEAFLTGASSEPRFLDSMITARGKAALQSSED
;
A
#
# COMPACT_ATOMS: atom_id res chain seq x y z
N MET A 1 -20.09 4.07 3.25
CA MET A 1 -19.95 5.43 2.72
C MET A 1 -18.48 5.74 2.79
N THR A 2 -17.72 5.52 1.70
CA THR A 2 -16.29 5.81 1.67
C THR A 2 -16.13 7.32 1.61
N CYS A 3 -15.46 7.91 2.60
CA CYS A 3 -15.07 9.32 2.53
C CYS A 3 -14.22 9.49 1.28
N ALA A 4 -14.59 10.43 0.40
CA ALA A 4 -13.74 10.78 -0.74
C ALA A 4 -12.37 11.22 -0.19
N TYR A 5 -11.30 10.75 -0.83
CA TYR A 5 -9.92 11.14 -0.52
C TYR A 5 -9.82 12.67 -0.40
N SER A 6 -9.38 13.16 0.77
CA SER A 6 -8.86 14.52 0.87
C SER A 6 -7.37 14.45 0.58
N PRO A 7 -6.82 15.24 -0.37
CA PRO A 7 -5.38 15.33 -0.60
C PRO A 7 -4.59 15.83 0.63
N GLU A 8 -5.29 16.30 1.66
CA GLU A 8 -4.72 16.73 2.95
C GLU A 8 -4.72 15.62 4.02
N ALA A 9 -5.27 14.43 3.74
CA ALA A 9 -5.26 13.34 4.70
C ALA A 9 -3.82 12.84 4.88
N ALA A 10 -3.27 13.03 6.08
CA ALA A 10 -1.93 12.59 6.42
C ALA A 10 -1.82 11.06 6.30
N LEU A 11 -0.81 10.59 5.57
CA LEU A 11 -0.49 9.17 5.48
C LEU A 11 -0.15 8.62 6.87
N SER A 12 -0.62 7.41 7.16
CA SER A 12 -0.14 6.65 8.32
C SER A 12 1.33 6.23 8.13
N SER A 13 2.00 5.82 9.20
CA SER A 13 3.37 5.29 9.12
C SER A 13 3.45 4.05 8.23
N ALA A 14 2.48 3.14 8.34
CA ALA A 14 2.38 1.97 7.47
C ALA A 14 2.19 2.33 5.99
N GLU A 15 1.32 3.31 5.70
CA GLU A 15 1.06 3.75 4.33
C GLU A 15 2.31 4.36 3.70
N ARG A 16 3.03 5.22 4.43
CA ARG A 16 4.32 5.76 3.95
C ARG A 16 5.33 4.66 3.70
N CYS A 17 5.39 3.66 4.58
CA CYS A 17 6.33 2.55 4.44
C CYS A 17 6.03 1.72 3.18
N VAL A 18 4.77 1.32 2.95
CA VAL A 18 4.36 0.58 1.74
C VAL A 18 4.65 1.39 0.47
N LEU A 19 4.23 2.65 0.44
CA LEU A 19 4.52 3.53 -0.70
C LEU A 19 6.02 3.67 -0.91
N GLY A 20 6.81 3.81 0.16
CA GLY A 20 8.26 3.87 0.11
C GLY A 20 8.88 2.60 -0.49
N THR A 21 8.43 1.42 -0.08
CA THR A 21 8.86 0.13 -0.64
C THR A 21 8.56 0.04 -2.14
N LEU A 22 7.34 0.40 -2.56
CA LEU A 22 6.98 0.40 -3.98
C LEU A 22 7.76 1.46 -4.79
N ASN A 23 8.08 2.61 -4.18
CA ASN A 23 8.88 3.64 -4.82
C ASN A 23 10.33 3.19 -5.03
N GLN A 24 10.90 2.41 -4.11
CA GLN A 24 12.22 1.80 -4.27
C GLN A 24 12.25 0.72 -5.36
N ALA A 25 11.14 -0.01 -5.54
CA ALA A 25 11.02 -1.03 -6.58
C ALA A 25 10.80 -0.44 -7.99
N TRP A 26 10.26 0.78 -8.09
CA TRP A 26 9.96 1.45 -9.34
C TRP A 26 11.21 1.58 -10.25
N PRO A 27 11.12 1.33 -11.58
CA PRO A 27 9.91 1.10 -12.38
C PRO A 27 9.44 -0.35 -12.47
N SER A 28 9.97 -1.24 -11.65
CA SER A 28 9.54 -2.64 -11.61
C SER A 28 8.27 -2.79 -10.79
N ALA A 29 7.50 -3.83 -11.10
CA ALA A 29 6.39 -4.28 -10.25
C ALA A 29 6.91 -5.06 -9.03
N ALA A 30 6.14 -5.07 -7.95
CA ALA A 30 6.44 -5.84 -6.74
C ALA A 30 5.26 -6.71 -6.32
N THR A 31 5.55 -7.84 -5.68
CA THR A 31 4.51 -8.60 -4.95
C THR A 31 4.44 -8.07 -3.53
N MET A 32 3.26 -7.65 -3.09
CA MET A 32 3.01 -7.28 -1.70
C MET A 32 2.39 -8.45 -0.93
N THR A 33 2.95 -8.73 0.24
CA THR A 33 2.46 -9.72 1.21
C THR A 33 2.31 -9.04 2.58
N PRO A 34 1.66 -9.67 3.58
CA PRO A 34 1.57 -9.09 4.92
C PRO A 34 2.94 -8.78 5.55
N ASP A 35 4.00 -9.46 5.12
CA ASP A 35 5.37 -9.18 5.57
C ASP A 35 5.81 -7.75 5.30
N VAL A 36 5.29 -7.11 4.23
CA VAL A 36 5.58 -5.71 3.94
C VAL A 36 5.13 -4.84 5.11
N ILE A 37 3.94 -5.07 5.67
CA ILE A 37 3.47 -4.33 6.85
C ILE A 37 4.18 -4.76 8.11
N ARG A 38 4.43 -6.06 8.31
CA ARG A 38 5.18 -6.54 9.49
C ARG A 38 6.56 -5.88 9.59
N SER A 39 7.16 -5.54 8.45
CA SER A 39 8.42 -4.79 8.42
C SER A 39 8.28 -3.32 8.81
N CYS A 40 7.07 -2.77 8.75
CA CYS A 40 6.73 -1.37 8.98
C CYS A 40 6.05 -1.11 10.33
N GLU A 41 5.32 -2.09 10.88
CA GLU A 41 4.61 -2.03 12.16
C GLU A 41 4.70 -3.37 12.92
N THR A 42 4.71 -3.32 14.24
CA THR A 42 4.81 -4.50 15.14
C THR A 42 3.50 -5.29 15.30
N GLY A 43 2.63 -5.30 14.28
CA GLY A 43 1.32 -5.95 14.32
C GLY A 43 1.16 -7.09 13.29
N GLU A 44 0.48 -8.17 13.68
CA GLU A 44 0.30 -9.40 12.88
C GLU A 44 -1.12 -9.56 12.30
N ASP A 45 -1.78 -8.49 11.82
CA ASP A 45 -3.13 -8.62 11.26
C ASP A 45 -3.16 -8.61 9.73
N GLN A 46 -3.50 -9.76 9.12
CA GLN A 46 -3.70 -9.90 7.68
C GLN A 46 -4.88 -9.04 7.17
N THR A 47 -5.87 -8.76 8.01
CA THR A 47 -7.02 -7.91 7.68
C THR A 47 -6.55 -6.46 7.53
N ALA A 48 -5.74 -5.97 8.47
CA ALA A 48 -5.13 -4.65 8.38
C ALA A 48 -4.27 -4.50 7.12
N PHE A 49 -3.62 -5.59 6.68
CA PHE A 49 -2.91 -5.60 5.40
C PHE A 49 -3.80 -5.37 4.20
N VAL A 50 -4.87 -6.15 4.09
CA VAL A 50 -5.80 -6.02 2.97
C VAL A 50 -6.46 -4.64 2.99
N ASP A 51 -6.92 -4.17 4.15
CA ASP A 51 -7.59 -2.88 4.31
C ASP A 51 -6.68 -1.72 3.91
N MET A 52 -5.40 -1.74 4.32
CA MET A 52 -4.48 -0.67 3.93
C MET A 52 -4.20 -0.70 2.43
N VAL A 53 -3.92 -1.86 1.84
CA VAL A 53 -3.65 -1.93 0.40
C VAL A 53 -4.86 -1.49 -0.42
N GLN A 54 -6.08 -1.88 0.00
CA GLN A 54 -7.32 -1.38 -0.62
C GLN A 54 -7.48 0.12 -0.44
N ASN A 55 -7.22 0.67 0.74
CA ASN A 55 -7.26 2.12 0.96
C ASN A 55 -6.28 2.84 0.02
N LEU A 56 -5.02 2.39 -0.08
CA LEU A 56 -4.05 2.99 -0.99
C LEU A 56 -4.49 2.93 -2.46
N SER A 57 -5.10 1.80 -2.86
CA SER A 57 -5.62 1.60 -4.22
C SER A 57 -6.83 2.50 -4.51
N ASP A 58 -7.80 2.56 -3.60
CA ASP A 58 -9.03 3.36 -3.74
C ASP A 58 -8.72 4.86 -3.81
N ASN A 59 -7.67 5.30 -3.10
CA ASN A 59 -7.16 6.67 -3.17
C ASN A 59 -6.26 6.93 -4.40
N GLY A 60 -6.02 5.91 -5.24
CA GLY A 60 -5.24 6.00 -6.46
C GLY A 60 -3.74 6.16 -6.24
N MET A 61 -3.22 5.79 -5.08
CA MET A 61 -1.80 5.89 -4.73
C MET A 61 -0.98 4.71 -5.23
N ILE A 62 -1.62 3.56 -5.41
CA ILE A 62 -1.03 2.35 -5.98
C ILE A 62 -1.94 1.78 -7.07
N LEU A 63 -1.39 0.85 -7.84
CA LEU A 63 -2.11 -0.07 -8.72
C LEU A 63 -1.56 -1.48 -8.51
N TYR A 64 -2.35 -2.50 -8.80
CA TYR A 64 -1.94 -3.90 -8.80
C TYR A 64 -2.73 -4.65 -9.88
N GLU A 65 -2.17 -5.73 -10.43
CA GLU A 65 -2.85 -6.51 -11.47
C GLU A 65 -3.80 -7.55 -10.88
N ALA A 66 -3.41 -8.19 -9.77
CA ALA A 66 -4.22 -9.24 -9.16
C ALA A 66 -4.14 -9.22 -7.63
N PHE A 67 -5.28 -9.55 -7.01
CA PHE A 67 -5.37 -9.86 -5.59
C PHE A 67 -5.68 -11.35 -5.43
N LEU A 68 -4.82 -12.07 -4.71
CA LEU A 68 -4.93 -13.51 -4.48
C LEU A 68 -5.20 -13.80 -3.00
N THR A 69 -6.24 -14.61 -2.75
CA THR A 69 -6.58 -15.15 -1.44
C THR A 69 -6.81 -16.65 -1.54
N GLY A 70 -6.52 -17.41 -0.47
CA GLY A 70 -6.69 -18.87 -0.49
C GLY A 70 -6.53 -19.49 0.90
N ALA A 71 -7.15 -20.66 1.11
CA ALA A 71 -7.27 -21.30 2.42
C ALA A 71 -5.94 -21.69 3.11
N SER A 72 -4.84 -21.71 2.36
CA SER A 72 -3.51 -22.14 2.84
C SER A 72 -2.39 -21.14 2.56
N SER A 73 -2.71 -19.91 2.12
CA SER A 73 -1.70 -18.89 1.82
C SER A 73 -2.15 -17.53 2.30
N GLU A 74 -1.20 -16.75 2.83
CA GLU A 74 -1.42 -15.34 3.16
C GLU A 74 -1.92 -14.55 1.93
N PRO A 75 -2.73 -13.50 2.13
CA PRO A 75 -3.21 -12.65 1.03
C PRO A 75 -2.04 -11.98 0.30
N ARG A 76 -2.13 -11.85 -1.03
CA ARG A 76 -1.07 -11.24 -1.84
C ARG A 76 -1.62 -10.33 -2.92
N PHE A 77 -0.94 -9.21 -3.16
CA PHE A 77 -1.20 -8.34 -4.30
C PHE A 77 -0.04 -8.46 -5.27
N LEU A 78 -0.32 -8.91 -6.50
CA LEU A 78 0.67 -9.16 -7.53
C LEU A 78 0.85 -7.93 -8.42
N ASP A 79 2.06 -7.79 -8.94
CA ASP A 79 2.46 -6.74 -9.88
C ASP A 79 2.02 -5.34 -9.43
N SER A 80 2.23 -5.09 -8.13
CA SER A 80 1.91 -3.82 -7.48
C SER A 80 2.92 -2.75 -7.86
N MET A 81 2.43 -1.55 -8.14
CA MET A 81 3.25 -0.39 -8.46
C MET A 81 2.72 0.86 -7.78
N ILE A 82 3.62 1.79 -7.44
CA ILE A 82 3.25 3.12 -7.00
C ILE A 82 2.82 4.00 -8.19
N THR A 83 1.78 4.82 -8.01
CA THR A 83 1.34 5.78 -9.03
C THR A 83 2.08 7.11 -8.88
N ALA A 84 1.91 8.03 -9.86
CA ALA A 84 2.38 9.40 -9.72
C ALA A 84 1.78 10.12 -8.49
N ARG A 85 0.52 9.82 -8.14
CA ARG A 85 -0.13 10.36 -6.94
C ARG A 85 0.51 9.81 -5.67
N GLY A 86 0.78 8.51 -5.60
CA GLY A 86 1.47 7.91 -4.46
C GLY A 86 2.85 8.51 -4.24
N LYS A 87 3.61 8.77 -5.33
CA LYS A 87 4.91 9.44 -5.27
C LYS A 87 4.81 10.87 -4.73
N ALA A 88 3.82 11.64 -5.18
CA ALA A 88 3.60 13.00 -4.68
C ALA A 88 3.23 13.02 -3.19
N ALA A 89 2.39 12.09 -2.74
CA ALA A 89 1.98 11.98 -1.33
C ALA A 89 3.14 11.61 -0.39
N LEU A 90 4.11 10.82 -0.86
CA LEU A 90 5.35 10.56 -0.12
C LEU A 90 6.16 11.84 0.12
N GLN A 91 6.28 12.69 -0.90
CA GLN A 91 7.09 13.91 -0.87
C GLN A 91 6.44 15.01 -0.02
N SER A 92 5.11 15.11 -0.01
CA SER A 92 4.38 16.12 0.80
C SER A 92 4.41 15.86 2.30
N SER A 93 5.02 14.75 2.74
CA SER A 93 5.16 14.39 4.15
C SER A 93 6.49 14.86 4.77
N GLU A 94 7.40 15.40 3.95
CA GLU A 94 8.76 15.80 4.35
C GLU A 94 8.92 17.32 4.57
N ASP A 95 7.86 18.10 4.31
CA ASP A 95 7.75 19.55 4.55
C ASP A 95 6.94 19.86 5.82
#